data_AF-A0A0L8IBY3-F1
#
_entry.id   AF-A0A0L8IBY3-F1
#
_cell.length_a   1.000
_cell.length_b   1.000
_cell.length_c   1.000
_cell.angle_alpha   90.00
_cell.angle_beta   90.00
_cell.angle_gamma   90.00
#
_symmetry.space_group_name_H-M   'P 1'
#
loop_
_entity.id
_entity.type
_entity.pdbx_description
1 polymer ?
#
loop_
_entity_poly.entity_id
_entity_poly.type
_entity_poly.pdbx_seq_one_letter_code
_entity_poly.pdbx_strand_id
1 'polypeptide(L)'
;MENGLSKKLNGIFRVEYCGLVHDSEIFTIHCTVPKSNIKDDVETKVSYTLYNLQELKDKGVSENMEILIRENICGEDTTSNNGETFKWPLTKVGTTATLTCRANIATRNCSPRTTALSQNMTSLKCSQVSGVWQKPDMSKCNDTKWISRKLEDLKNQDINERNIEKTVKEFVNVSQTSEYFKKEAIGLSISILEKLMPLISRVPADITLDQISASINNLMNAPEGVWAGAEQADGSTSRMLKIIEAIPEMIPLKEQQVTVSYPNFGFGVSKVDKDTFNGLSFRILYGNNETKTTVHNSSYEGHHEQDIKKFNYISLPKSLLNQLSNDERLNVSRITFSSMRDDMLYRAILNSSSKPKTKINSHIIAASIPNIPVTDLDEPVTISFILLDQ
;
A
#
# COMPACT_ATOMS: atom_id res chain seq x y z
N MET A 1 14.14 42.16 -7.11
CA MET A 1 15.03 41.25 -6.34
C MET A 1 16.32 41.91 -5.85
N GLU A 2 17.26 42.35 -6.71
CA GLU A 2 18.52 43.03 -6.29
C GLU A 2 18.29 44.23 -5.38
N ASN A 3 17.51 45.21 -5.84
CA ASN A 3 17.15 46.41 -5.06
C ASN A 3 16.43 46.08 -3.75
N GLY A 4 15.65 44.99 -3.72
CA GLY A 4 14.94 44.54 -2.52
C GLY A 4 15.88 43.99 -1.45
N LEU A 5 16.90 43.24 -1.87
CA LEU A 5 17.95 42.71 -0.99
C LEU A 5 18.87 43.81 -0.48
N SER A 6 19.37 44.68 -1.36
CA SER A 6 20.26 45.79 -0.99
C SER A 6 19.61 46.84 -0.08
N LYS A 7 18.27 46.97 -0.08
CA LYS A 7 17.55 47.87 0.85
C LYS A 7 17.40 47.28 2.25
N LYS A 8 17.34 45.95 2.37
CA LYS A 8 17.05 45.26 3.63
C LYS A 8 18.30 44.67 4.30
N LEU A 9 19.37 44.48 3.54
CA LEU A 9 20.61 43.85 4.00
C LEU A 9 21.83 44.71 3.69
N ASN A 10 22.75 44.80 4.64
CA ASN A 10 24.00 45.55 4.48
C ASN A 10 24.98 44.72 3.62
N GLY A 11 25.05 45.02 2.32
CA GLY A 11 25.92 44.35 1.35
C GLY A 11 25.63 44.74 -0.09
N ILE A 12 26.52 44.33 -1.00
CA ILE A 12 26.32 44.45 -2.45
C ILE A 12 25.75 43.14 -2.96
N PHE A 13 24.55 43.19 -3.56
CA PHE A 13 23.86 42.04 -4.11
C PHE A 13 23.77 42.17 -5.63
N ARG A 14 24.05 41.07 -6.33
CA ARG A 14 23.88 40.95 -7.78
C ARG A 14 23.11 39.67 -8.08
N VAL A 15 22.05 39.76 -8.86
CA VAL A 15 21.22 38.64 -9.31
C VAL A 15 21.54 38.36 -10.76
N GLU A 16 21.84 37.12 -11.06
CA GLU A 16 22.15 36.64 -12.40
C GLU A 16 21.07 35.63 -12.82
N TYR A 17 20.42 35.88 -13.95
CA TYR A 17 19.48 34.91 -14.53
C TYR A 17 20.26 33.76 -15.17
N CYS A 18 19.89 32.54 -14.79
CA CYS A 18 20.62 31.32 -15.12
C CYS A 18 19.93 30.47 -16.19
N GLY A 19 18.69 30.80 -16.56
CA GLY A 19 17.91 30.09 -17.57
C GLY A 19 16.64 29.44 -17.00
N LEU A 20 15.95 28.74 -17.88
CA LEU A 20 14.73 27.98 -17.59
C LEU A 20 15.09 26.47 -17.55
N VAL A 21 14.73 25.78 -16.47
CA VAL A 21 14.82 24.31 -16.39
C VAL A 21 13.41 23.78 -16.13
N HIS A 22 12.88 23.04 -17.11
CA HIS A 22 11.45 22.71 -17.18
C HIS A 22 10.59 23.98 -17.13
N ASP A 23 9.73 24.12 -16.11
CA ASP A 23 8.84 25.28 -15.92
C ASP A 23 9.34 26.25 -14.83
N SER A 24 10.59 26.08 -14.37
CA SER A 24 11.19 26.88 -13.30
C SER A 24 12.25 27.83 -13.84
N GLU A 25 12.17 29.11 -13.47
CA GLU A 25 13.21 30.10 -13.73
C GLU A 25 14.28 30.07 -12.63
N ILE A 26 15.55 29.96 -13.01
CA ILE A 26 16.67 29.86 -12.07
C ILE A 26 17.44 31.18 -12.02
N PHE A 27 17.75 31.65 -10.81
CA PHE A 27 18.55 32.84 -10.54
C PHE A 27 19.66 32.54 -9.54
N THR A 28 20.87 33.08 -9.76
CA THR A 28 21.97 33.07 -8.78
C THR A 28 22.09 34.44 -8.13
N ILE A 29 22.24 34.47 -6.80
CA ILE A 29 22.42 35.71 -6.04
C ILE A 29 23.84 35.75 -5.51
N HIS A 30 24.64 36.67 -6.05
CA HIS A 30 25.98 36.98 -5.56
C HIS A 30 25.87 38.05 -4.48
N CYS A 31 26.48 37.79 -3.31
CA CYS A 31 26.44 38.68 -2.16
C CYS A 31 27.86 39.00 -1.72
N THR A 32 28.17 40.29 -1.57
CA THR A 32 29.43 40.78 -1.01
C THR A 32 29.14 41.59 0.24
N VAL A 33 29.62 41.11 1.39
CA VAL A 33 29.37 41.70 2.72
C VAL A 33 30.67 41.96 3.47
N PRO A 34 30.69 42.87 4.46
CA PRO A 34 31.84 43.08 5.31
C PRO A 34 32.31 41.78 5.99
N LYS A 35 33.63 41.62 6.14
CA LYS A 35 34.27 40.42 6.71
C LYS A 35 33.84 40.12 8.16
N SER A 36 33.27 41.09 8.86
CA SER A 36 32.71 40.95 10.21
C SER A 36 31.43 40.10 10.26
N ASN A 37 30.79 39.83 9.13
CA ASN A 37 29.55 39.07 9.07
C ASN A 37 29.85 37.57 8.96
N ILE A 38 29.23 36.75 9.82
CA ILE A 38 29.30 35.30 9.75
C ILE A 38 28.48 34.84 8.54
N LYS A 39 29.05 33.93 7.72
CA LYS A 39 28.43 33.40 6.50
C LYS A 39 26.98 32.95 6.73
N ASP A 40 26.75 32.13 7.75
CA ASP A 40 25.43 31.53 8.05
C ASP A 40 24.37 32.59 8.46
N ASP A 41 24.79 33.69 9.09
CA ASP A 41 23.92 34.81 9.46
C ASP A 41 23.49 35.60 8.23
N VAL A 42 24.40 35.81 7.27
CA VAL A 42 24.10 36.44 5.98
C VAL A 42 23.14 35.58 5.18
N GLU A 43 23.36 34.27 5.16
CA GLU A 43 22.51 33.29 4.48
C GLU A 43 21.08 33.29 5.01
N THR A 44 20.93 33.19 6.34
CA THR A 44 19.61 33.21 7.01
C THR A 44 18.86 34.51 6.69
N LYS A 45 19.57 35.64 6.73
CA LYS A 45 19.01 36.96 6.45
C LYS A 45 18.60 37.12 4.99
N VAL A 46 19.36 36.59 4.04
CA VAL A 46 19.01 36.59 2.60
C VAL A 46 17.77 35.74 2.36
N SER A 47 17.73 34.51 2.86
CA SER A 47 16.57 33.62 2.70
C SER A 47 15.30 34.25 3.29
N TYR A 48 15.37 34.72 4.54
CA TYR A 48 14.24 35.38 5.20
C TYR A 48 13.76 36.61 4.43
N THR A 49 14.70 37.38 3.86
CA THR A 49 14.36 38.56 3.07
C THR A 49 13.64 38.18 1.78
N LEU A 50 14.10 37.13 1.08
CA LEU A 50 13.49 36.66 -0.18
C LEU A 50 12.06 36.17 0.04
N TYR A 51 11.83 35.34 1.06
CA TYR A 51 10.48 34.88 1.42
C TYR A 51 9.52 36.04 1.75
N ASN A 52 10.05 37.16 2.24
CA ASN A 52 9.25 38.31 2.67
C ASN A 52 9.32 39.51 1.71
N LEU A 53 9.81 39.32 0.48
CA LEU A 53 9.76 40.36 -0.54
C LEU A 53 8.36 40.40 -1.17
N GLN A 54 7.66 41.51 -0.95
CA GLN A 54 6.31 41.74 -1.50
C GLN A 54 6.29 41.60 -3.02
N GLU A 55 7.33 42.09 -3.72
CA GLU A 55 7.49 41.95 -5.17
C GLU A 55 7.45 40.49 -5.68
N LEU A 56 7.88 39.52 -4.86
CA LEU A 56 7.85 38.09 -5.20
C LEU A 56 6.51 37.44 -4.82
N LYS A 57 5.90 37.90 -3.72
CA LYS A 57 4.55 37.48 -3.30
C LYS A 57 3.49 37.90 -4.32
N ASP A 58 3.57 39.13 -4.81
CA ASP A 58 2.66 39.67 -5.82
C ASP A 58 2.74 38.92 -7.16
N LYS A 59 3.84 38.19 -7.40
CA LYS A 59 4.06 37.33 -8.57
C LYS A 59 3.81 35.84 -8.31
N GLY A 60 3.28 35.47 -7.14
CA GLY A 60 2.96 34.07 -6.79
C GLY A 60 4.18 33.17 -6.55
N VAL A 61 5.38 33.72 -6.42
CA VAL A 61 6.64 32.94 -6.30
C VAL A 61 6.85 32.38 -4.88
N SER A 62 6.21 32.99 -3.88
CA SER A 62 6.45 32.75 -2.45
C SER A 62 6.11 31.35 -1.94
N GLU A 63 5.21 30.60 -2.60
CA GLU A 63 4.73 29.30 -2.08
C GLU A 63 5.61 28.12 -2.54
N ASN A 64 6.39 28.28 -3.61
CA ASN A 64 7.16 27.20 -4.25
C ASN A 64 8.66 27.52 -4.41
N MET A 65 9.17 28.51 -3.67
CA MET A 65 10.57 28.93 -3.78
C MET A 65 11.50 28.00 -2.98
N GLU A 66 12.33 27.21 -3.66
CA GLU A 66 13.40 26.42 -3.04
C GLU A 66 14.73 27.16 -3.13
N ILE A 67 15.32 27.51 -1.97
CA ILE A 67 16.59 28.25 -1.90
C ILE A 67 17.74 27.28 -1.60
N LEU A 68 18.51 26.94 -2.64
CA LEU A 68 19.71 26.10 -2.51
C LEU A 68 20.96 26.99 -2.42
N ILE A 69 21.56 27.07 -1.24
CA ILE A 69 22.68 27.97 -0.95
C ILE A 69 24.01 27.23 -1.14
N ARG A 70 24.73 27.51 -2.24
CA ARG A 70 26.12 27.09 -2.53
C ARG A 70 26.47 25.67 -2.05
N GLU A 71 25.60 24.72 -2.35
CA GLU A 71 25.92 23.31 -2.30
C GLU A 71 26.09 22.83 -3.74
N ASN A 72 27.24 22.23 -4.02
CA ASN A 72 27.41 21.51 -5.28
C ASN A 72 26.33 20.42 -5.31
N ILE A 73 25.54 20.33 -6.37
CA ILE A 73 24.47 19.34 -6.52
C ILE A 73 24.67 18.51 -7.78
N CYS A 74 24.13 17.30 -7.77
CA CYS A 74 23.80 16.58 -8.98
C CYS A 74 22.38 16.97 -9.40
N GLY A 75 22.23 17.36 -10.66
CA GLY A 75 20.92 17.64 -11.25
C GLY A 75 20.05 16.37 -11.29
N GLU A 76 18.76 16.51 -11.54
CA GLU A 76 17.89 15.35 -11.74
C GLU A 76 18.39 14.53 -12.92
N ASP A 77 18.26 13.21 -12.83
CA ASP A 77 18.70 12.29 -13.88
C ASP A 77 17.76 11.09 -13.96
N THR A 78 17.69 10.46 -15.13
CA THR A 78 16.87 9.29 -15.35
C THR A 78 17.71 8.13 -15.86
N THR A 79 17.60 6.97 -15.20
CA THR A 79 18.28 5.75 -15.63
C THR A 79 17.28 4.62 -15.80
N SER A 80 17.46 3.81 -16.83
CA SER A 80 16.66 2.60 -17.03
C SER A 80 17.47 1.35 -16.67
N ASN A 81 16.87 0.42 -15.93
CA ASN A 81 17.47 -0.87 -15.59
C ASN A 81 16.39 -1.96 -15.61
N ASN A 82 16.62 -3.06 -16.33
CA ASN A 82 15.66 -4.18 -16.48
C ASN A 82 14.23 -3.76 -16.89
N GLY A 83 14.09 -2.70 -17.68
CA GLY A 83 12.79 -2.17 -18.13
C GLY A 83 12.11 -1.21 -17.15
N GLU A 84 12.62 -1.07 -15.91
CA GLU A 84 12.16 -0.06 -14.95
C GLU A 84 12.92 1.27 -15.15
N THR A 85 12.22 2.39 -15.00
CA THR A 85 12.78 3.73 -15.14
C THR A 85 12.87 4.41 -13.79
N PHE A 86 14.10 4.77 -13.39
CA PHE A 86 14.40 5.39 -12.10
C PHE A 86 14.69 6.88 -12.30
N LYS A 87 13.88 7.73 -11.67
CA LYS A 87 14.05 9.19 -11.67
C LYS A 87 14.77 9.61 -10.39
N TRP A 88 16.02 10.02 -10.54
CA TRP A 88 16.88 10.45 -9.43
C TRP A 88 16.59 11.92 -9.11
N PRO A 89 16.25 12.24 -7.84
CA PRO A 89 15.97 13.61 -7.44
C PRO A 89 17.25 14.44 -7.35
N LEU A 90 17.12 15.77 -7.29
CA LEU A 90 18.21 16.66 -6.94
C LEU A 90 18.89 16.19 -5.66
N THR A 91 20.21 16.05 -5.70
CA THR A 91 20.97 15.44 -4.60
C THR A 91 22.26 16.19 -4.34
N LYS A 92 22.52 16.47 -3.07
CA LYS A 92 23.73 17.17 -2.62
C LYS A 92 24.99 16.36 -2.90
N VAL A 93 26.04 17.02 -3.37
CA VAL A 93 27.36 16.41 -3.54
C VAL A 93 27.91 15.88 -2.21
N GLY A 94 28.45 14.66 -2.26
CA GLY A 94 28.90 13.91 -1.10
C GLY A 94 27.80 13.08 -0.45
N THR A 95 26.57 13.10 -1.00
CA THR A 95 25.44 12.32 -0.48
C THR A 95 24.92 11.32 -1.50
N THR A 96 24.18 10.34 -1.00
CA THR A 96 23.61 9.25 -1.79
C THR A 96 22.10 9.41 -1.87
N ALA A 97 21.57 9.46 -3.09
CA ALA A 97 20.15 9.32 -3.32
C ALA A 97 19.72 7.87 -3.18
N THR A 98 18.54 7.67 -2.62
CA THR A 98 17.92 6.36 -2.45
C THR A 98 16.57 6.35 -3.15
N LEU A 99 16.33 5.35 -3.99
CA LEU A 99 15.05 5.09 -4.63
C LEU A 99 14.59 3.69 -4.29
N THR A 100 13.29 3.48 -4.12
CA THR A 100 12.74 2.13 -4.02
C THR A 100 12.90 1.42 -5.36
N CYS A 101 13.39 0.18 -5.34
CA CYS A 101 13.47 -0.69 -6.50
C CYS A 101 13.03 -2.10 -6.12
N ARG A 102 11.94 -2.59 -6.72
CA ARG A 102 11.36 -3.89 -6.35
C ARG A 102 11.17 -4.03 -4.83
N ALA A 103 11.69 -5.10 -4.23
CA ALA A 103 11.68 -5.33 -2.78
C ALA A 103 12.89 -4.71 -2.04
N ASN A 104 13.62 -3.76 -2.62
CA ASN A 104 14.82 -3.18 -2.03
C ASN A 104 15.01 -1.69 -2.38
N ILE A 105 16.20 -1.15 -2.13
CA ILE A 105 16.56 0.23 -2.41
C ILE A 105 17.72 0.27 -3.39
N ALA A 106 17.54 1.05 -4.46
CA ALA A 106 18.57 1.48 -5.38
C ALA A 106 19.26 2.69 -4.78
N THR A 107 20.59 2.73 -4.88
CA THR A 107 21.35 3.87 -4.37
C THR A 107 22.22 4.47 -5.45
N ARG A 108 22.40 5.79 -5.43
CA ARG A 108 23.29 6.46 -6.36
C ARG A 108 23.99 7.60 -5.66
N ASN A 109 25.32 7.59 -5.72
CA ASN A 109 26.12 8.61 -5.08
C ASN A 109 26.28 9.83 -6.01
N CYS A 110 26.10 11.02 -5.44
CA CYS A 110 26.45 12.27 -6.08
C CYS A 110 27.87 12.67 -5.66
N SER A 111 28.85 12.48 -6.55
CA SER A 111 30.25 12.78 -6.24
C SER A 111 30.66 14.18 -6.69
N PRO A 112 31.65 14.82 -6.03
CA PRO A 112 32.25 16.04 -6.54
C PRO A 112 32.95 15.74 -7.88
N ARG A 113 32.84 16.65 -8.84
CA ARG A 113 33.57 16.55 -10.11
C ARG A 113 35.06 16.67 -9.83
N THR A 114 35.79 15.55 -9.94
CA THR A 114 37.25 15.57 -10.02
C THR A 114 37.63 16.15 -11.38
N THR A 115 38.41 17.22 -11.37
CA THR A 115 38.84 17.94 -12.57
C THR A 115 39.67 17.04 -13.49
N ALA A 116 39.04 16.46 -14.50
CA ALA A 116 39.64 16.22 -15.81
C ALA A 116 38.75 16.96 -16.83
N LEU A 117 39.29 18.03 -17.41
CA LEU A 117 38.60 18.86 -18.39
C LEU A 117 38.16 18.02 -19.60
N SER A 118 36.86 17.73 -19.73
CA SER A 118 36.26 17.57 -21.05
C SER A 118 35.72 18.92 -21.49
N GLN A 119 36.50 19.58 -22.35
CA GLN A 119 36.08 20.74 -23.12
C GLN A 119 35.10 20.26 -24.18
N ASN A 120 33.81 20.19 -23.87
CA ASN A 120 32.69 20.31 -24.83
C ASN A 120 31.35 20.09 -24.13
N MET A 121 30.92 21.06 -23.34
CA MET A 121 29.49 21.38 -23.25
C MET A 121 29.36 22.89 -23.16
N THR A 122 28.57 23.46 -24.06
CA THR A 122 28.05 24.82 -24.01
C THR A 122 27.40 25.03 -22.64
N SER A 123 28.15 25.66 -21.75
CA SER A 123 27.80 25.85 -20.35
C SER A 123 26.51 26.65 -20.22
N LEU A 124 25.51 26.13 -19.49
CA LEU A 124 24.62 27.02 -18.74
C LEU A 124 25.52 27.95 -17.92
N LYS A 125 25.35 29.27 -18.07
CA LYS A 125 26.26 30.28 -17.51
C LYS A 125 26.40 30.21 -15.97
N CYS A 126 25.44 29.61 -15.28
CA CYS A 126 25.50 29.32 -13.84
C CYS A 126 25.71 27.81 -13.59
N SER A 127 26.95 27.31 -13.61
CA SER A 127 27.20 25.89 -13.31
C SER A 127 27.19 25.62 -11.79
N GLN A 128 25.99 25.48 -11.20
CA GLN A 128 25.81 24.93 -9.84
C GLN A 128 25.74 23.39 -9.82
N VAL A 129 25.55 22.77 -11.00
CA VAL A 129 25.67 21.32 -11.20
C VAL A 129 27.15 20.97 -11.40
N SER A 130 27.91 21.00 -10.31
CA SER A 130 29.29 20.51 -10.28
C SER A 130 29.39 19.12 -9.65
N GLY A 131 28.27 18.52 -9.25
CA GLY A 131 28.18 17.11 -8.93
C GLY A 131 28.11 16.26 -10.19
N VAL A 132 28.75 15.09 -10.14
CA VAL A 132 28.64 14.06 -11.17
C VAL A 132 28.02 12.83 -10.54
N TRP A 133 26.87 12.44 -11.07
CA TRP A 133 26.25 11.18 -10.72
C TRP A 133 27.19 10.00 -11.01
N GLN A 134 27.45 9.19 -10.00
CA GLN A 134 28.09 7.90 -10.21
C GLN A 134 27.13 6.90 -10.84
N LYS A 135 27.65 5.75 -11.28
CA LYS A 135 26.80 4.64 -11.69
C LYS A 135 25.88 4.24 -10.54
N PRO A 136 24.58 4.03 -10.78
CA PRO A 136 23.67 3.58 -9.74
C PRO A 136 24.04 2.17 -9.28
N ASP A 137 24.04 1.95 -7.98
CA ASP A 137 24.11 0.63 -7.38
C ASP A 137 22.70 0.03 -7.31
N MET A 138 22.47 -0.90 -8.23
CA MET A 138 21.23 -1.67 -8.37
C MET A 138 21.39 -3.12 -7.86
N SER A 139 22.53 -3.46 -7.24
CA SER A 139 22.87 -4.85 -6.89
C SER A 139 21.84 -5.50 -5.96
N LYS A 140 21.23 -4.70 -5.08
CA LYS A 140 20.24 -5.16 -4.11
C LYS A 140 18.82 -5.24 -4.66
N CYS A 141 18.51 -4.61 -5.79
CA CYS A 141 17.16 -4.59 -6.36
C CYS A 141 16.62 -5.99 -6.69
N ASN A 142 17.51 -6.94 -6.97
CA ASN A 142 17.16 -8.33 -7.27
C ASN A 142 17.36 -9.28 -6.08
N ASP A 143 17.90 -8.80 -4.95
CA ASP A 143 18.10 -9.64 -3.77
C ASP A 143 16.83 -9.66 -2.91
N THR A 144 16.04 -10.72 -3.08
CA THR A 144 14.84 -10.98 -2.27
C THR A 144 15.08 -11.95 -1.11
N LYS A 145 16.34 -12.36 -0.85
CA LYS A 145 16.64 -13.32 0.24
C LYS A 145 16.30 -12.79 1.63
N TRP A 146 16.32 -11.47 1.80
CA TRP A 146 15.97 -10.83 3.07
C TRP A 146 14.51 -11.10 3.47
N ILE A 147 13.60 -11.23 2.49
CA ILE A 147 12.17 -11.50 2.72
C ILE A 147 12.02 -12.82 3.46
N SER A 148 12.53 -13.91 2.88
CA SER A 148 12.42 -15.24 3.49
C SER A 148 13.12 -15.32 4.84
N ARG A 149 14.27 -14.66 5.02
CA ARG A 149 14.94 -14.60 6.33
C ARG A 149 14.07 -13.90 7.37
N LYS A 150 13.50 -12.73 7.02
CA LYS A 150 12.67 -11.97 7.94
C LYS A 150 11.38 -12.71 8.31
N LEU A 151 10.75 -13.39 7.34
CA LEU A 151 9.58 -14.24 7.60
C LEU A 151 9.95 -15.46 8.45
N GLU A 152 11.12 -16.07 8.24
CA GLU A 152 11.61 -17.17 9.07
C GLU A 152 11.84 -16.70 10.52
N ASP A 153 12.44 -15.52 10.71
CA ASP A 153 12.63 -14.90 12.03
C ASP A 153 11.28 -14.67 12.72
N LEU A 154 10.31 -14.06 12.02
CA LEU A 154 8.95 -13.83 12.56
C LEU A 154 8.23 -15.14 12.88
N LYS A 155 8.33 -16.14 12.00
CA LYS A 155 7.75 -17.47 12.23
C LYS A 155 8.36 -18.12 13.47
N ASN A 156 9.65 -17.94 13.72
CA ASN A 156 10.33 -18.58 14.85
C ASN A 156 10.17 -17.80 16.17
N GLN A 157 9.59 -16.60 16.15
CA GLN A 157 9.20 -15.90 17.36
C GLN A 157 8.05 -16.62 18.08
N ASP A 158 8.09 -16.55 19.42
CA ASP A 158 6.95 -16.89 20.26
C ASP A 158 6.02 -15.68 20.35
N ILE A 159 4.91 -15.74 19.62
CA ILE A 159 3.97 -14.62 19.48
C ILE A 159 2.91 -14.75 20.57
N ASN A 160 2.71 -13.68 21.33
CA ASN A 160 1.73 -13.59 22.41
C ASN A 160 1.12 -12.19 22.49
N GLU A 161 0.16 -12.00 23.39
CA GLU A 161 -0.58 -10.74 23.54
C GLU A 161 0.31 -9.50 23.79
N ARG A 162 1.54 -9.68 24.30
CA ARG A 162 2.45 -8.56 24.60
C ARG A 162 3.28 -8.10 23.40
N ASN A 163 3.57 -8.98 22.45
CA ASN A 163 4.44 -8.67 21.30
C ASN A 163 3.71 -8.68 19.95
N ILE A 164 2.47 -9.19 19.90
CA ILE A 164 1.70 -9.34 18.67
C ILE A 164 1.61 -8.07 17.85
N GLU A 165 1.35 -6.90 18.45
CA GLU A 165 1.23 -5.64 17.72
C GLU A 165 2.53 -5.32 16.95
N LYS A 166 3.68 -5.51 17.60
CA LYS A 166 4.98 -5.30 16.95
C LYS A 166 5.20 -6.34 15.84
N THR A 167 4.93 -7.61 16.12
CA THR A 167 5.12 -8.70 15.16
C THR A 167 4.24 -8.53 13.92
N VAL A 168 2.98 -8.14 14.09
CA VAL A 168 2.05 -7.91 12.98
C VAL A 168 2.47 -6.68 12.16
N LYS A 169 2.92 -5.58 12.79
CA LYS A 169 3.51 -4.44 12.05
C LYS A 169 4.71 -4.84 11.21
N GLU A 170 5.63 -5.65 11.76
CA GLU A 170 6.75 -6.17 11.00
C GLU A 170 6.30 -7.07 9.85
N PHE A 171 5.27 -7.90 10.07
CA PHE A 171 4.71 -8.76 9.03
C PHE A 171 4.01 -7.97 7.91
N VAL A 172 3.26 -6.91 8.25
CA VAL A 172 2.66 -5.99 7.26
C VAL A 172 3.75 -5.43 6.35
N ASN A 173 4.85 -4.91 6.93
CA ASN A 173 5.95 -4.32 6.15
C ASN A 173 6.58 -5.31 5.17
N VAL A 174 6.71 -6.59 5.56
CA VAL A 174 7.25 -7.62 4.65
C VAL A 174 6.22 -8.06 3.61
N SER A 175 4.95 -8.21 4.01
CA SER A 175 3.88 -8.63 3.09
C SER A 175 3.63 -7.64 1.96
N GLN A 176 3.90 -6.35 2.16
CA GLN A 176 3.80 -5.32 1.10
C GLN A 176 4.65 -5.63 -0.13
N THR A 177 5.73 -6.42 0.01
CA THR A 177 6.60 -6.82 -1.11
C THR A 177 6.22 -8.19 -1.71
N SER A 178 4.98 -8.66 -1.49
CA SER A 178 4.47 -9.98 -1.89
C SER A 178 4.56 -10.27 -3.39
N GLU A 179 4.55 -9.24 -4.25
CA GLU A 179 4.75 -9.40 -5.69
C GLU A 179 6.09 -10.07 -6.03
N TYR A 180 7.08 -9.99 -5.13
CA TYR A 180 8.40 -10.62 -5.28
C TYR A 180 8.56 -11.91 -4.47
N PHE A 181 7.49 -12.39 -3.83
CA PHE A 181 7.58 -13.60 -3.02
C PHE A 181 7.86 -14.84 -3.88
N LYS A 182 8.58 -15.78 -3.28
CA LYS A 182 8.71 -17.15 -3.77
C LYS A 182 7.82 -18.06 -2.94
N LYS A 183 7.63 -19.31 -3.39
CA LYS A 183 6.73 -20.27 -2.75
C LYS A 183 7.06 -20.49 -1.28
N GLU A 184 8.34 -20.43 -0.91
CA GLU A 184 8.80 -20.57 0.47
C GLU A 184 8.32 -19.40 1.32
N ALA A 185 8.36 -18.16 0.80
CA ALA A 185 7.89 -16.98 1.52
C ALA A 185 6.36 -17.02 1.75
N ILE A 186 5.58 -17.59 0.82
CA ILE A 186 4.15 -17.84 1.03
C ILE A 186 3.94 -18.81 2.19
N GLY A 187 4.60 -19.98 2.20
CA GLY A 187 4.45 -20.96 3.29
C GLY A 187 4.83 -20.42 4.65
N LEU A 188 5.88 -19.60 4.73
CA LEU A 188 6.26 -18.91 5.97
C LEU A 188 5.19 -17.91 6.42
N SER A 189 4.63 -17.13 5.48
CA SER A 189 3.58 -16.15 5.76
C SER A 189 2.30 -16.80 6.27
N ILE A 190 1.88 -17.91 5.67
CA ILE A 190 0.71 -18.68 6.14
C ILE A 190 0.97 -19.25 7.53
N SER A 191 2.18 -19.75 7.79
CA SER A 191 2.54 -20.26 9.12
C SER A 191 2.51 -19.16 10.20
N ILE A 192 2.89 -17.93 9.85
CA ILE A 192 2.76 -16.76 10.75
C ILE A 192 1.29 -16.45 11.01
N LEU A 193 0.46 -16.39 9.96
CA LEU A 193 -0.98 -16.14 10.09
C LEU A 193 -1.65 -17.20 10.98
N GLU A 194 -1.33 -18.48 10.80
CA GLU A 194 -1.84 -19.58 11.65
C GLU A 194 -1.45 -19.41 13.12
N LYS A 195 -0.24 -18.94 13.41
CA LYS A 195 0.19 -18.60 14.78
C LYS A 195 -0.58 -17.40 15.37
N LEU A 196 -1.00 -16.46 14.53
CA LEU A 196 -1.76 -15.28 14.95
C LEU A 196 -3.24 -15.62 15.25
N MET A 197 -3.82 -16.59 14.53
CA MET A 197 -5.23 -16.99 14.68
C MET A 197 -5.72 -17.14 16.14
N PRO A 198 -5.08 -17.95 17.01
CA PRO A 198 -5.55 -18.14 18.39
C PRO A 198 -5.47 -16.88 19.27
N LEU A 199 -4.79 -15.82 18.81
CA LEU A 199 -4.64 -14.57 19.53
C LEU A 199 -5.67 -13.51 19.10
N ILE A 200 -6.33 -13.67 17.94
CA ILE A 200 -7.26 -12.67 17.36
C ILE A 200 -8.35 -12.27 18.36
N SER A 201 -8.94 -13.23 19.06
CA SER A 201 -10.02 -12.98 20.02
C SER A 201 -9.56 -12.31 21.33
N ARG A 202 -8.23 -12.22 21.56
CA ARG A 202 -7.62 -11.73 22.80
C ARG A 202 -6.98 -10.36 22.67
N VAL A 203 -6.98 -9.80 21.46
CA VAL A 203 -6.31 -8.54 21.15
C VAL A 203 -7.31 -7.50 20.66
N PRO A 204 -6.92 -6.21 20.67
CA PRO A 204 -7.75 -5.15 20.08
C PRO A 204 -8.13 -5.45 18.62
N ALA A 205 -9.39 -5.21 18.27
CA ALA A 205 -9.94 -5.58 16.97
C ALA A 205 -9.23 -4.88 15.80
N ASP A 206 -8.74 -3.66 16.01
CA ASP A 206 -7.96 -2.86 15.05
C ASP A 206 -6.69 -3.60 14.56
N ILE A 207 -6.04 -4.40 15.42
CA ILE A 207 -4.89 -5.21 14.99
C ILE A 207 -5.31 -6.18 13.88
N THR A 208 -6.48 -6.82 14.03
CA THR A 208 -7.00 -7.76 13.03
C THR A 208 -7.56 -7.04 11.80
N LEU A 209 -8.41 -6.03 12.03
CA LEU A 209 -9.11 -5.30 10.97
C LEU A 209 -8.15 -4.53 10.06
N ASP A 210 -7.13 -3.90 10.63
CA ASP A 210 -6.23 -3.04 9.86
C ASP A 210 -4.98 -3.81 9.42
N GLN A 211 -4.32 -4.53 10.32
CA GLN A 211 -2.97 -5.02 10.04
C GLN A 211 -2.95 -6.47 9.52
N ILE A 212 -3.63 -7.40 10.19
CA ILE A 212 -3.70 -8.81 9.71
C ILE A 212 -4.42 -8.86 8.36
N SER A 213 -5.55 -8.17 8.25
CA SER A 213 -6.32 -8.12 7.00
C SER A 213 -5.58 -7.44 5.85
N ALA A 214 -4.81 -6.37 6.12
CA ALA A 214 -3.93 -5.78 5.13
C ALA A 214 -2.85 -6.77 4.67
N SER A 215 -2.28 -7.54 5.60
CA SER A 215 -1.27 -8.56 5.25
C SER A 215 -1.84 -9.62 4.32
N ILE A 216 -3.06 -10.11 4.59
CA ILE A 216 -3.79 -11.06 3.74
C ILE A 216 -4.02 -10.48 2.34
N ASN A 217 -4.52 -9.24 2.27
CA ASN A 217 -4.71 -8.55 1.00
C ASN A 217 -3.39 -8.39 0.23
N ASN A 218 -2.30 -8.04 0.92
CA ASN A 218 -0.99 -7.88 0.31
C ASN A 218 -0.52 -9.21 -0.26
N LEU A 219 -0.62 -10.32 0.48
CA LEU A 219 -0.20 -11.65 0.01
C LEU A 219 -0.92 -12.05 -1.30
N MET A 220 -2.16 -11.60 -1.51
CA MET A 220 -2.88 -11.85 -2.77
C MET A 220 -2.27 -11.14 -3.99
N ASN A 221 -1.33 -10.20 -3.83
CA ASN A 221 -0.55 -9.64 -4.95
C ASN A 221 0.57 -10.58 -5.43
N ALA A 222 0.88 -11.66 -4.70
CA ALA A 222 1.87 -12.62 -5.14
C ALA A 222 1.41 -13.36 -6.41
N PRO A 223 2.31 -13.68 -7.36
CA PRO A 223 1.92 -14.33 -8.60
C PRO A 223 1.21 -15.68 -8.39
N GLU A 224 0.18 -15.97 -9.17
CA GLU A 224 -0.57 -17.23 -9.08
C GLU A 224 0.30 -18.49 -9.16
N GLY A 225 1.33 -18.48 -10.01
CA GLY A 225 2.28 -19.60 -10.13
C GLY A 225 3.07 -19.85 -8.84
N VAL A 226 3.30 -18.81 -8.03
CA VAL A 226 3.94 -18.92 -6.72
C VAL A 226 2.99 -19.57 -5.72
N TRP A 227 1.71 -19.18 -5.71
CA TRP A 227 0.67 -19.83 -4.90
C TRP A 227 0.48 -21.30 -5.27
N ALA A 228 0.41 -21.63 -6.56
CA ALA A 228 0.32 -23.02 -7.02
C ALA A 228 1.55 -23.85 -6.59
N GLY A 229 2.75 -23.26 -6.67
CA GLY A 229 3.97 -23.91 -6.19
C GLY A 229 4.02 -24.09 -4.66
N ALA A 230 3.43 -23.16 -3.91
CA ALA A 230 3.31 -23.27 -2.45
C ALA A 230 2.26 -24.32 -2.06
N GLU A 231 1.13 -24.40 -2.78
CA GLU A 231 0.13 -25.46 -2.58
C GLU A 231 0.75 -26.85 -2.75
N GLN A 232 1.51 -27.07 -3.82
CA GLN A 232 2.19 -28.35 -4.05
C GLN A 232 3.23 -28.69 -2.98
N ALA A 233 3.85 -27.68 -2.37
CA ALA A 233 4.91 -27.88 -1.39
C ALA A 233 4.36 -28.24 0.00
N ASP A 234 3.34 -27.52 0.48
CA ASP A 234 2.86 -27.65 1.86
C ASP A 234 1.37 -27.29 2.06
N GLY A 235 0.58 -27.25 0.99
CA GLY A 235 -0.86 -26.93 1.06
C GLY A 235 -1.17 -25.50 1.48
N SER A 236 -0.23 -24.57 1.30
CA SER A 236 -0.37 -23.17 1.75
C SER A 236 -1.60 -22.44 1.20
N THR A 237 -2.02 -22.74 -0.03
CA THR A 237 -3.16 -22.04 -0.63
C THR A 237 -4.47 -22.52 0.00
N SER A 238 -4.61 -23.82 0.20
CA SER A 238 -5.73 -24.41 0.94
C SER A 238 -5.80 -23.92 2.39
N ARG A 239 -4.64 -23.78 3.05
CA ARG A 239 -4.54 -23.21 4.40
C ARG A 239 -4.93 -21.73 4.44
N MET A 240 -4.51 -20.95 3.44
CA MET A 240 -4.90 -19.53 3.32
C MET A 240 -6.42 -19.35 3.23
N LEU A 241 -7.12 -20.19 2.46
CA LEU A 241 -8.59 -20.14 2.37
C LEU A 241 -9.26 -20.39 3.73
N LYS A 242 -8.74 -21.34 4.52
CA LYS A 242 -9.23 -21.58 5.90
C LYS A 242 -9.01 -20.39 6.81
N ILE A 243 -7.89 -19.68 6.67
CA ILE A 243 -7.60 -18.46 7.44
C ILE A 243 -8.59 -17.35 7.07
N ILE A 244 -8.84 -17.16 5.77
CA ILE A 244 -9.82 -16.18 5.26
C ILE A 244 -11.22 -16.45 5.82
N GLU A 245 -11.63 -17.72 5.89
CA GLU A 245 -12.91 -18.12 6.44
C GLU A 245 -12.99 -17.93 7.97
N ALA A 246 -11.90 -18.25 8.70
CA ALA A 246 -11.88 -18.26 10.16
C ALA A 246 -11.75 -16.87 10.79
N ILE A 247 -11.06 -15.92 10.15
CA ILE A 247 -10.81 -14.58 10.74
C ILE A 247 -12.11 -13.85 11.12
N PRO A 248 -13.10 -13.70 10.23
CA PRO A 248 -14.37 -13.04 10.55
C PRO A 248 -15.10 -13.66 11.76
N GLU A 249 -14.93 -14.96 12.00
CA GLU A 249 -15.54 -15.68 13.11
C GLU A 249 -14.89 -15.30 14.46
N MET A 250 -13.58 -15.06 14.46
CA MET A 250 -12.78 -14.87 15.67
C MET A 250 -12.69 -13.42 16.15
N ILE A 251 -13.03 -12.43 15.30
CA ILE A 251 -12.90 -11.02 15.64
C ILE A 251 -13.81 -10.64 16.83
N PRO A 252 -13.28 -9.93 17.84
CA PRO A 252 -14.10 -9.40 18.92
C PRO A 252 -14.96 -8.23 18.41
N LEU A 253 -16.28 -8.41 18.41
CA LEU A 253 -17.23 -7.39 17.94
C LEU A 253 -17.69 -6.49 19.10
N LYS A 254 -17.29 -5.22 19.08
CA LYS A 254 -17.88 -4.20 19.95
C LYS A 254 -19.22 -3.72 19.39
N GLU A 255 -19.23 -3.38 18.11
CA GLU A 255 -20.40 -2.86 17.39
C GLU A 255 -21.34 -3.98 16.90
N GLN A 256 -22.47 -3.58 16.31
CA GLN A 256 -23.42 -4.52 15.70
C GLN A 256 -22.82 -5.21 14.47
N GLN A 257 -22.03 -4.49 13.69
CA GLN A 257 -21.46 -4.96 12.45
C GLN A 257 -20.09 -4.32 12.21
N VAL A 258 -19.22 -5.02 11.51
CA VAL A 258 -17.91 -4.51 11.06
C VAL A 258 -17.65 -4.98 9.65
N THR A 259 -17.00 -4.14 8.86
CA THR A 259 -16.60 -4.46 7.48
C THR A 259 -15.16 -4.09 7.25
N VAL A 260 -14.48 -4.92 6.48
CA VAL A 260 -13.13 -4.68 5.97
C VAL A 260 -13.18 -4.68 4.45
N SER A 261 -12.54 -3.68 3.84
CA SER A 261 -12.49 -3.49 2.39
C SER A 261 -11.05 -3.27 1.96
N TYR A 262 -10.51 -4.21 1.18
CA TYR A 262 -9.24 -4.05 0.46
C TYR A 262 -9.38 -4.44 -1.02
N PRO A 263 -8.44 -4.07 -1.90
CA PRO A 263 -8.51 -4.36 -3.33
C PRO A 263 -8.70 -5.83 -3.71
N ASN A 264 -8.07 -6.76 -2.98
CA ASN A 264 -8.12 -8.19 -3.29
C ASN A 264 -9.01 -8.99 -2.34
N PHE A 265 -9.29 -8.45 -1.15
CA PHE A 265 -9.94 -9.14 -0.05
C PHE A 265 -10.86 -8.21 0.71
N GLY A 266 -12.02 -8.71 1.13
CA GLY A 266 -12.89 -8.00 2.06
C GLY A 266 -13.79 -8.97 2.81
N PHE A 267 -14.28 -8.55 3.96
CA PHE A 267 -15.24 -9.34 4.74
C PHE A 267 -16.20 -8.44 5.50
N GLY A 268 -17.30 -9.03 5.93
CA GLY A 268 -18.29 -8.39 6.79
C GLY A 268 -18.66 -9.35 7.92
N VAL A 269 -18.92 -8.80 9.10
CA VAL A 269 -19.45 -9.56 10.22
C VAL A 269 -20.61 -8.79 10.81
N SER A 270 -21.73 -9.47 11.06
CA SER A 270 -22.86 -8.90 11.79
C SER A 270 -23.23 -9.79 12.96
N LYS A 271 -23.41 -9.19 14.14
CA LYS A 271 -24.14 -9.83 15.24
C LYS A 271 -25.56 -10.13 14.77
N VAL A 272 -26.12 -11.21 15.29
CA VAL A 272 -27.48 -11.63 14.95
C VAL A 272 -28.35 -11.60 16.19
N ASP A 273 -29.40 -10.80 16.13
CA ASP A 273 -30.54 -10.89 17.02
C ASP A 273 -31.58 -11.79 16.35
N LYS A 274 -31.92 -12.90 17.01
CA LYS A 274 -32.76 -13.97 16.48
C LYS A 274 -34.24 -13.60 16.45
N ASP A 275 -34.63 -12.64 17.27
CA ASP A 275 -36.03 -12.21 17.43
C ASP A 275 -36.34 -11.09 16.44
N THR A 276 -35.32 -10.31 16.06
CA THR A 276 -35.46 -9.21 15.10
C THR A 276 -34.81 -9.49 13.75
N PHE A 277 -34.40 -10.73 13.48
CA PHE A 277 -33.73 -11.08 12.22
C PHE A 277 -34.69 -10.89 11.03
N ASN A 278 -34.27 -10.05 10.08
CA ASN A 278 -35.05 -9.71 8.88
C ASN A 278 -34.21 -9.89 7.62
N GLY A 279 -33.36 -10.92 7.61
CA GLY A 279 -32.38 -11.14 6.56
C GLY A 279 -31.15 -10.25 6.68
N LEU A 280 -30.18 -10.48 5.81
CA LEU A 280 -28.90 -9.78 5.84
C LEU A 280 -28.32 -9.73 4.43
N SER A 281 -27.78 -8.60 4.00
CA SER A 281 -27.12 -8.49 2.70
C SER A 281 -25.73 -7.90 2.81
N PHE A 282 -24.81 -8.44 2.01
CA PHE A 282 -23.43 -7.98 1.90
C PHE A 282 -23.18 -7.55 0.46
N ARG A 283 -22.68 -6.32 0.30
CA ARG A 283 -22.43 -5.70 -1.00
C ARG A 283 -20.96 -5.35 -1.14
N ILE A 284 -20.42 -5.54 -2.33
CA ILE A 284 -19.04 -5.18 -2.69
C ILE A 284 -19.04 -4.36 -3.97
N LEU A 285 -18.37 -3.21 -3.92
CA LEU A 285 -18.01 -2.39 -5.07
C LEU A 285 -16.50 -2.50 -5.28
N TYR A 286 -16.08 -2.95 -6.46
CA TYR A 286 -14.71 -2.82 -6.93
C TYR A 286 -14.65 -1.63 -7.88
N GLY A 287 -14.25 -0.46 -7.38
CA GLY A 287 -13.99 0.72 -8.21
C GLY A 287 -12.56 0.73 -8.75
N ASN A 288 -12.30 1.63 -9.71
CA ASN A 288 -10.95 1.78 -10.28
C ASN A 288 -9.90 2.20 -9.23
N ASN A 289 -10.32 2.92 -8.18
CA ASN A 289 -9.41 3.45 -7.15
C ASN A 289 -9.75 2.98 -5.72
N GLU A 290 -10.95 2.44 -5.48
CA GLU A 290 -11.39 2.06 -4.14
C GLU A 290 -12.27 0.81 -4.17
N THR A 291 -12.04 -0.09 -3.22
CA THR A 291 -12.97 -1.19 -2.91
C THR A 291 -13.81 -0.80 -1.71
N LYS A 292 -15.12 -1.03 -1.78
CA LYS A 292 -16.04 -0.76 -0.68
C LYS A 292 -16.91 -1.96 -0.39
N THR A 293 -16.92 -2.40 0.86
CA THR A 293 -17.79 -3.46 1.37
C THR A 293 -18.79 -2.90 2.38
N THR A 294 -20.04 -3.37 2.34
CA THR A 294 -21.10 -2.93 3.26
C THR A 294 -22.01 -4.08 3.65
N VAL A 295 -22.42 -4.13 4.92
CA VAL A 295 -23.45 -5.04 5.43
C VAL A 295 -24.73 -4.25 5.73
N HIS A 296 -25.88 -4.82 5.38
CA HIS A 296 -27.21 -4.27 5.69
C HIS A 296 -28.07 -5.29 6.41
N ASN A 297 -28.73 -4.88 7.51
CA ASN A 297 -29.60 -5.70 8.38
C ASN A 297 -30.97 -6.04 7.76
N SER A 298 -31.02 -6.18 6.44
CA SER A 298 -32.19 -6.62 5.72
C SER A 298 -31.78 -7.42 4.50
N SER A 299 -32.65 -8.35 4.09
CA SER A 299 -32.58 -8.90 2.74
C SER A 299 -32.67 -7.76 1.73
N TYR A 300 -31.88 -7.87 0.66
CA TYR A 300 -31.97 -6.94 -0.46
C TYR A 300 -33.12 -7.36 -1.38
N GLU A 301 -34.14 -6.52 -1.51
CA GLU A 301 -35.34 -6.84 -2.28
C GLU A 301 -35.22 -6.50 -3.79
N GLY A 302 -34.05 -6.06 -4.28
CA GLY A 302 -33.79 -5.94 -5.72
C GLY A 302 -34.71 -4.98 -6.50
N HIS A 303 -35.47 -4.11 -5.83
CA HIS A 303 -36.53 -3.33 -6.49
C HIS A 303 -36.06 -2.11 -7.29
N HIS A 304 -34.76 -1.80 -7.31
CA HIS A 304 -34.20 -0.71 -8.12
C HIS A 304 -33.11 -1.24 -9.08
N GLU A 305 -33.47 -1.39 -10.36
CA GLU A 305 -32.56 -1.81 -11.46
C GLU A 305 -31.25 -1.02 -11.51
N GLN A 306 -31.26 0.25 -11.07
CA GLN A 306 -30.10 1.14 -11.10
C GLN A 306 -29.02 0.78 -10.07
N ASP A 307 -29.38 0.05 -9.00
CA ASP A 307 -28.44 -0.39 -7.96
C ASP A 307 -27.91 -1.81 -8.24
N ILE A 308 -28.70 -2.65 -8.91
CA ILE A 308 -28.30 -4.03 -9.29
C ILE A 308 -27.07 -4.03 -10.20
N LYS A 309 -26.90 -3.01 -11.06
CA LYS A 309 -25.76 -2.92 -11.99
C LYS A 309 -24.47 -2.38 -11.36
N LYS A 310 -24.49 -1.95 -10.10
CA LYS A 310 -23.36 -1.25 -9.48
C LYS A 310 -22.59 -2.08 -8.46
N PHE A 311 -23.19 -3.12 -7.91
CA PHE A 311 -22.58 -3.89 -6.83
C PHE A 311 -22.66 -5.39 -7.10
N ASN A 312 -21.63 -6.10 -6.69
CA ASN A 312 -21.75 -7.52 -6.43
C ASN A 312 -22.39 -7.71 -5.06
N TYR A 313 -23.28 -8.67 -4.88
CA TYR A 313 -23.89 -8.88 -3.58
C TYR A 313 -24.31 -10.32 -3.33
N ILE A 314 -24.41 -10.64 -2.04
CA ILE A 314 -25.07 -11.82 -1.50
C ILE A 314 -26.15 -11.35 -0.51
N SER A 315 -27.34 -11.93 -0.60
CA SER A 315 -28.48 -11.59 0.24
C SER A 315 -29.08 -12.85 0.84
N LEU A 316 -29.08 -12.90 2.17
CA LEU A 316 -29.67 -13.97 2.97
C LEU A 316 -31.16 -13.68 3.21
N PRO A 317 -32.02 -14.69 3.10
CA PRO A 317 -33.48 -14.54 3.24
C PRO A 317 -33.88 -14.26 4.69
N LYS A 318 -35.07 -13.70 4.87
CA LYS A 318 -35.66 -13.40 6.19
C LYS A 318 -35.96 -14.69 6.97
N SER A 319 -36.33 -15.75 6.25
CA SER A 319 -36.67 -17.06 6.80
C SER A 319 -35.46 -17.89 7.25
N LEU A 320 -34.22 -17.46 6.97
CA LEU A 320 -32.99 -18.22 7.22
C LEU A 320 -32.93 -18.86 8.62
N LEU A 321 -33.21 -18.08 9.68
CA LEU A 321 -33.13 -18.58 11.05
C LEU A 321 -34.32 -19.43 11.49
N ASN A 322 -35.43 -19.39 10.75
CA ASN A 322 -36.64 -20.16 11.08
C ASN A 322 -36.53 -21.63 10.67
N GLN A 323 -35.59 -21.96 9.78
CA GLN A 323 -35.35 -23.31 9.28
C GLN A 323 -34.28 -24.06 10.09
N LEU A 324 -33.52 -23.35 10.91
CA LEU A 324 -32.57 -23.95 11.84
C LEU A 324 -33.33 -24.69 12.95
N SER A 325 -32.77 -25.80 13.42
CA SER A 325 -33.26 -26.45 14.63
C SER A 325 -33.17 -25.50 15.83
N ASN A 326 -33.93 -25.78 16.89
CA ASN A 326 -33.89 -24.96 18.11
C ASN A 326 -32.47 -24.81 18.68
N ASP A 327 -31.70 -25.90 18.71
CA ASP A 327 -30.33 -25.90 19.23
C ASP A 327 -29.39 -25.08 18.34
N GLU A 328 -29.48 -25.23 17.01
CA GLU A 328 -28.71 -24.42 16.07
C GLU A 328 -29.07 -22.94 16.17
N ARG A 329 -30.37 -22.62 16.17
CA ARG A 329 -30.86 -21.25 16.32
C ARG A 329 -30.35 -20.61 17.61
N LEU A 330 -30.25 -21.37 18.70
CA LEU A 330 -29.68 -20.88 19.96
C LEU A 330 -28.18 -20.58 19.88
N ASN A 331 -27.45 -21.29 19.02
CA ASN A 331 -26.01 -21.11 18.81
C ASN A 331 -25.64 -20.02 17.78
N VAL A 332 -26.61 -19.52 17.01
CA VAL A 332 -26.40 -18.38 16.10
C VAL A 332 -26.05 -17.13 16.93
N SER A 333 -24.83 -16.63 16.77
CA SER A 333 -24.38 -15.38 17.40
C SER A 333 -24.03 -14.28 16.40
N ARG A 334 -23.59 -14.69 15.21
CA ARG A 334 -23.16 -13.80 14.13
C ARG A 334 -23.31 -14.50 12.78
N ILE A 335 -23.35 -13.70 11.72
CA ILE A 335 -23.17 -14.13 10.34
C ILE A 335 -21.90 -13.47 9.82
N THR A 336 -21.12 -14.22 9.05
CA THR A 336 -19.92 -13.70 8.39
C THR A 336 -20.09 -13.73 6.89
N PHE A 337 -19.42 -12.78 6.23
CA PHE A 337 -19.33 -12.69 4.79
C PHE A 337 -17.88 -12.52 4.40
N SER A 338 -17.48 -13.09 3.28
CA SER A 338 -16.15 -12.87 2.70
C SER A 338 -16.26 -12.59 1.22
N SER A 339 -15.26 -11.89 0.70
CA SER A 339 -15.14 -11.55 -0.70
C SER A 339 -13.69 -11.59 -1.14
N MET A 340 -13.48 -12.06 -2.37
CA MET A 340 -12.19 -12.04 -3.05
C MET A 340 -12.38 -11.48 -4.45
N ARG A 341 -11.38 -10.73 -4.92
CA ARG A 341 -11.43 -10.07 -6.22
C ARG A 341 -11.53 -11.06 -7.38
N ASP A 342 -10.88 -12.21 -7.27
CA ASP A 342 -10.91 -13.24 -8.29
C ASP A 342 -10.77 -14.63 -7.67
N ASP A 343 -10.73 -15.64 -8.53
CA ASP A 343 -10.61 -17.05 -8.19
C ASP A 343 -9.16 -17.56 -8.12
N MET A 344 -8.16 -16.66 -8.04
CA MET A 344 -6.73 -17.03 -8.10
C MET A 344 -6.35 -18.14 -7.12
N LEU A 345 -6.80 -18.07 -5.85
CA LEU A 345 -6.47 -19.09 -4.85
C LEU A 345 -7.10 -20.45 -5.20
N TYR A 346 -8.33 -20.49 -5.70
CA TYR A 346 -8.97 -21.73 -6.15
C TYR A 346 -8.26 -22.31 -7.37
N ARG A 347 -7.87 -21.46 -8.32
CA ARG A 347 -7.08 -21.88 -9.49
C ARG A 347 -5.68 -22.35 -9.09
N ALA A 348 -5.02 -21.73 -8.13
CA ALA A 348 -3.74 -22.20 -7.61
C ALA A 348 -3.86 -23.61 -7.00
N ILE A 349 -4.96 -23.92 -6.31
CA ILE A 349 -5.27 -25.28 -5.85
C ILE A 349 -5.48 -26.22 -7.03
N LEU A 350 -6.33 -25.84 -8.00
CA LEU A 350 -6.59 -26.68 -9.17
C LEU A 350 -5.37 -26.87 -10.06
N ASN A 351 -4.45 -25.91 -10.15
CA ASN A 351 -3.20 -25.99 -10.92
C ASN A 351 -2.21 -27.01 -10.32
N SER A 352 -2.40 -27.44 -9.07
CA SER A 352 -1.73 -28.63 -8.54
C SER A 352 -2.25 -29.94 -9.17
N SER A 353 -3.41 -29.89 -9.82
CA SER A 353 -4.03 -30.98 -10.57
C SER A 353 -3.89 -30.74 -12.09
N SER A 354 -3.79 -31.80 -12.89
CA SER A 354 -3.55 -31.75 -14.34
C SER A 354 -4.75 -31.29 -15.19
N LYS A 355 -5.71 -30.56 -14.63
CA LYS A 355 -6.98 -30.18 -15.29
C LYS A 355 -6.87 -28.88 -16.10
N PRO A 356 -7.67 -28.74 -17.18
CA PRO A 356 -7.68 -27.54 -18.01
C PRO A 356 -8.10 -26.28 -17.23
N LYS A 357 -7.44 -25.16 -17.53
CA LYS A 357 -7.62 -23.87 -16.85
C LYS A 357 -8.90 -23.19 -17.32
N THR A 358 -9.90 -23.15 -16.47
CA THR A 358 -11.05 -22.25 -16.61
C THR A 358 -10.93 -21.15 -15.56
N LYS A 359 -11.13 -19.90 -15.98
CA LYS A 359 -11.14 -18.72 -15.11
C LYS A 359 -12.60 -18.37 -14.82
N ILE A 360 -12.95 -18.20 -13.54
CA ILE A 360 -14.26 -17.74 -13.14
C ILE A 360 -14.38 -16.25 -13.53
N ASN A 361 -15.40 -15.91 -14.34
CA ASN A 361 -15.66 -14.53 -14.79
C ASN A 361 -16.50 -13.73 -13.77
N SER A 362 -16.18 -13.89 -12.49
CA SER A 362 -16.83 -13.17 -11.40
C SER A 362 -15.90 -13.04 -10.22
N HIS A 363 -16.23 -12.13 -9.32
CA HIS A 363 -15.67 -12.13 -7.96
C HIS A 363 -16.15 -13.35 -7.18
N ILE A 364 -15.48 -13.65 -6.07
CA ILE A 364 -15.93 -14.68 -5.11
C ILE A 364 -16.60 -13.99 -3.93
N ILE A 365 -17.79 -14.47 -3.56
CA ILE A 365 -18.54 -13.99 -2.40
C ILE A 365 -19.06 -15.20 -1.64
N ALA A 366 -18.90 -15.20 -0.32
CA ALA A 366 -19.42 -16.23 0.55
C ALA A 366 -20.14 -15.62 1.75
N ALA A 367 -21.07 -16.40 2.33
CA ALA A 367 -21.74 -16.12 3.58
C ALA A 367 -21.74 -17.39 4.43
N SER A 368 -21.53 -17.27 5.73
CA SER A 368 -21.56 -18.41 6.66
C SER A 368 -22.19 -18.05 8.00
N ILE A 369 -22.81 -19.05 8.62
CA ILE A 369 -23.14 -19.04 10.04
C ILE A 369 -22.09 -19.93 10.73
N PRO A 370 -21.20 -19.39 11.57
CA PRO A 370 -20.11 -20.16 12.15
C PRO A 370 -20.62 -21.41 12.89
N ASN A 371 -20.02 -22.56 12.59
CA ASN A 371 -20.32 -23.88 13.17
C ASN A 371 -21.76 -24.40 12.96
N ILE A 372 -22.54 -23.80 12.06
CA ILE A 372 -23.91 -24.23 11.76
C ILE A 372 -23.99 -24.53 10.25
N PRO A 373 -24.14 -25.81 9.86
CA PRO A 373 -24.37 -26.15 8.47
C PRO A 373 -25.76 -25.66 8.06
N VAL A 374 -25.82 -24.85 7.01
CA VAL A 374 -27.08 -24.36 6.45
C VAL A 374 -27.32 -25.05 5.12
N THR A 375 -28.33 -25.91 5.05
CA THR A 375 -28.72 -26.64 3.83
C THR A 375 -30.22 -26.52 3.58
N ASP A 376 -30.64 -26.85 2.35
CA ASP A 376 -32.04 -27.06 1.98
C ASP A 376 -32.99 -25.89 2.33
N LEU A 377 -32.55 -24.66 2.05
CA LEU A 377 -33.31 -23.45 2.40
C LEU A 377 -34.64 -23.35 1.62
N ASP A 378 -35.76 -23.06 2.30
CA ASP A 378 -37.05 -22.84 1.62
C ASP A 378 -37.02 -21.59 0.73
N GLU A 379 -36.33 -20.53 1.18
CA GLU A 379 -36.08 -19.33 0.39
C GLU A 379 -34.60 -19.31 -0.02
N PRO A 380 -34.27 -19.10 -1.30
CA PRO A 380 -32.90 -19.17 -1.75
C PRO A 380 -32.07 -17.97 -1.29
N VAL A 381 -30.77 -18.19 -1.10
CA VAL A 381 -29.79 -17.10 -1.06
C VAL A 381 -29.73 -16.45 -2.44
N THR A 382 -29.87 -15.13 -2.51
CA THR A 382 -29.77 -14.39 -3.77
C THR A 382 -28.35 -13.85 -3.92
N ILE A 383 -27.70 -14.17 -5.04
CA ILE A 383 -26.34 -13.70 -5.35
C ILE A 383 -26.35 -13.02 -6.72
N SER A 384 -25.67 -11.88 -6.82
CA SER A 384 -25.49 -11.15 -8.08
C SER A 384 -24.04 -10.75 -8.27
N PHE A 385 -23.58 -10.87 -9.52
CA PHE A 385 -22.21 -10.57 -9.92
C PHE A 385 -22.18 -9.60 -11.10
N ILE A 386 -21.20 -8.70 -11.05
CA ILE A 386 -20.70 -7.96 -12.19
C ILE A 386 -19.58 -8.80 -12.81
N LEU A 387 -19.69 -9.08 -14.11
CA LEU A 387 -18.68 -9.83 -14.84
C LEU A 387 -17.34 -9.05 -14.88
N LEU A 388 -16.23 -9.76 -14.69
CA LEU A 388 -14.88 -9.17 -14.71
C LEU A 388 -14.46 -8.74 -16.12
N ASP A 389 -14.73 -9.62 -17.08
CA ASP A 389 -14.47 -9.44 -18.49
C ASP A 389 -15.84 -9.21 -19.18
N GLN A 390 -16.09 -7.98 -19.65
CA GLN A 390 -17.28 -7.57 -20.42
C GLN A 390 -16.96 -7.33 -21.89
#